data_AF-A0A9W8KBM3-F1
#
_entry.id   AF-A0A9W8KBM3-F1
#
_cell.length_a   1.000
_cell.length_b   1.000
_cell.length_c   1.000
_cell.angle_alpha   90.00
_cell.angle_beta   90.00
_cell.angle_gamma   90.00
#
_symmetry.space_group_name_H-M   'P 1'
#
loop_
_entity.id
_entity.type
_entity.pdbx_description
1 polymer ?
#
loop_
_entity_poly.entity_id
_entity_poly.type
_entity_poly.pdbx_seq_one_letter_code
_entity_poly.pdbx_strand_id
1 'polypeptide(L)'
;MWAVRRAVLRSSGVWTRSTIRAATRVHMMRFSTSQMYALKQVPDSAWTPYNPDYEDIDDYEASEDFDDYNSDVILRGTDEVRFGRKHMGLVVLPNPIANAIQACIAETNGRSMRHDYLRLVDAHRSTSEITPKGKGRGQKTRQYLRDEREKREQGGRDTQKEVKDMKMPRLLPGERVQIAIPGERPAPASLVYQKTRLKPHVIEYGPAEAMAYVAAFAPGTYGVALNVLSELAMRVPEFEPSTILDFGCGPGSALWAAQDVWSSVQKYVGIDSSEAMIDCAKRMFEEMPERKVDGELLRYLAPDQPNTHADLVISAFALSELPSDAVRQTTVEMLWNNTRDTLVLIDRGAPNPARVVSEARDYLIKLASESNGTVEVGSMKVPSGIHTVAPFPNELDDPTNNTPAWFQFVQRVQRPTFTMRTKHSKSNAEVVHYSYIIMRRGPRPPDSRGYLDSTPYSYVSVKEAQNEPEKYLPDGTQRKTFAQLAREAYYWPRIIMQPIKRKGHVVTDVCTVDGKIERWTFTKTHDKQAYRDARKASWGDLFPHLPKTSIERSHFTPVEGPTPEELKKMNRKQRRSLMDFDD
;
A
#
# COMPACT_ATOMS: atom_id res chain seq x y z
N MET A 1 23.17 -4.91 -29.70
CA MET A 1 23.85 -4.07 -30.75
C MET A 1 25.09 -3.31 -30.26
N TRP A 2 25.16 -2.86 -29.00
CA TRP A 2 26.31 -2.11 -28.46
C TRP A 2 27.57 -2.94 -28.22
N ALA A 3 27.43 -4.23 -27.88
CA ALA A 3 28.55 -5.15 -27.67
C ALA A 3 29.35 -5.42 -28.95
N VAL A 4 28.65 -5.53 -30.09
CA VAL A 4 29.25 -5.82 -31.41
C VAL A 4 30.08 -4.63 -31.92
N ARG A 5 29.60 -3.39 -31.76
CA ARG A 5 30.37 -2.18 -32.11
C ARG A 5 31.63 -1.99 -31.26
N ARG A 6 31.60 -2.42 -29.99
CA ARG A 6 32.72 -2.28 -29.05
C ARG A 6 33.83 -3.31 -29.32
N ALA A 7 33.49 -4.47 -29.87
CA ALA A 7 34.44 -5.49 -30.32
C ALA A 7 35.20 -5.04 -31.59
N VAL A 8 34.50 -4.44 -32.56
CA VAL A 8 35.09 -3.95 -33.83
C VAL A 8 36.06 -2.77 -33.63
N LEU A 9 35.82 -1.91 -32.62
CA LEU A 9 36.72 -0.80 -32.31
C LEU A 9 37.97 -1.21 -31.52
N ARG A 10 37.99 -2.41 -30.92
CA ARG A 10 39.16 -2.94 -30.21
C ARG A 10 40.11 -3.72 -31.13
N SER A 11 39.61 -4.29 -32.21
CA SER A 11 40.43 -5.04 -33.18
C SER A 11 41.26 -4.18 -34.13
N SER A 12 41.08 -2.85 -34.13
CA SER A 12 41.79 -1.94 -35.04
C SER A 12 43.00 -1.21 -34.43
N GLY A 13 43.37 -1.46 -33.18
CA GLY A 13 44.67 -1.06 -32.59
C GLY A 13 44.96 0.44 -32.43
N VAL A 14 44.07 1.35 -32.83
CA VAL A 14 44.41 2.79 -33.00
C VAL A 14 43.93 3.71 -31.85
N TRP A 15 43.29 3.20 -30.79
CA TRP A 15 42.71 4.08 -29.74
C TRP A 15 43.03 3.64 -28.30
N THR A 16 43.53 4.59 -27.50
CA THR A 16 43.80 4.39 -26.06
C THR A 16 42.52 4.53 -25.21
N ARG A 17 42.54 3.92 -24.01
CA ARG A 17 41.36 3.82 -23.10
C ARG A 17 40.76 5.17 -22.69
N SER A 18 41.54 6.25 -22.71
CA SER A 18 41.07 7.60 -22.35
C SER A 18 40.20 8.22 -23.45
N THR A 19 40.51 7.98 -24.72
CA THR A 19 39.78 8.53 -25.88
C THR A 19 38.41 7.88 -26.07
N ILE A 20 38.30 6.58 -25.75
CA ILE A 20 37.02 5.85 -25.76
C ILE A 20 36.05 6.41 -24.71
N ARG A 21 36.53 6.76 -23.51
CA ARG A 21 35.68 7.36 -22.45
C ARG A 21 35.24 8.79 -22.76
N ALA A 22 36.06 9.56 -23.49
CA ALA A 22 35.70 10.91 -23.90
C ALA A 22 34.63 10.93 -25.01
N ALA A 23 34.72 10.02 -25.99
CA ALA A 23 33.72 9.91 -27.06
C ALA A 23 32.33 9.50 -26.55
N THR A 24 32.24 8.63 -25.55
CA THR A 24 30.96 8.22 -24.95
C THR A 24 30.28 9.33 -24.16
N ARG A 25 31.04 10.32 -23.67
CA ARG A 25 30.51 11.42 -22.86
C ARG A 25 29.99 12.58 -23.71
N VAL A 26 30.43 12.70 -24.96
CA VAL A 26 30.05 13.79 -25.87
C VAL A 26 28.80 13.44 -26.72
N HIS A 27 28.50 12.16 -26.94
CA HIS A 27 27.32 11.74 -27.73
C HIS A 27 25.99 11.70 -26.94
N MET A 28 25.98 12.04 -25.65
CA MET A 28 24.77 12.10 -24.81
C MET A 28 24.09 13.48 -24.81
N MET A 29 24.59 14.45 -25.57
CA MET A 29 23.95 15.76 -25.71
C MET A 29 23.69 16.07 -27.18
N ARG A 30 22.48 15.75 -27.64
CA ARG A 30 21.68 16.37 -28.73
C ARG A 30 20.86 15.30 -29.45
N PHE A 31 19.65 15.06 -28.96
CA PHE A 31 18.54 14.69 -29.84
C PHE A 31 17.43 15.72 -29.66
N SER A 32 16.97 16.27 -30.79
CA SER A 32 15.87 17.23 -30.85
C SER A 32 14.54 16.49 -30.65
N THR A 33 13.59 17.19 -30.05
CA THR A 33 12.23 16.75 -29.68
C THR A 33 11.40 16.16 -30.84
N SER A 34 11.83 16.30 -32.09
CA SER A 34 11.08 15.81 -33.26
C SER A 34 11.47 14.41 -33.73
N GLN A 35 12.51 13.77 -33.19
CA GLN A 35 12.90 12.38 -33.56
C GLN A 35 12.48 11.31 -32.54
N MET A 36 11.97 11.69 -31.35
CA MET A 36 11.38 10.75 -30.39
C MET A 36 9.95 10.31 -30.73
N TYR A 37 9.26 10.99 -31.66
CA TYR A 37 7.86 10.73 -32.00
C TYR A 37 7.64 9.70 -33.14
N ALA A 38 8.70 9.14 -33.72
CA ALA A 38 8.61 8.30 -34.93
C ALA A 38 8.96 6.81 -34.74
N LEU A 39 9.07 6.31 -33.51
CA LEU A 39 9.33 4.87 -33.27
C LEU A 39 8.31 4.26 -32.30
N LYS A 40 7.44 3.46 -32.92
CA LYS A 40 6.59 2.38 -32.39
C LYS A 40 5.24 2.76 -31.81
N GLN A 41 4.27 2.84 -32.72
CA GLN A 41 2.97 2.20 -32.54
C GLN A 41 3.19 0.75 -32.08
N VAL A 42 2.84 0.47 -30.82
CA VAL A 42 2.70 -0.89 -30.29
C VAL A 42 1.21 -1.20 -30.36
N PRO A 43 0.78 -2.39 -30.83
CA PRO A 43 -0.65 -2.72 -30.86
C PRO A 43 -1.22 -2.76 -29.44
N ASP A 44 -2.48 -2.32 -29.27
CA ASP A 44 -3.17 -2.22 -27.97
C ASP A 44 -3.31 -3.56 -27.22
N SER A 45 -3.01 -4.69 -27.85
CA SER A 45 -3.08 -6.04 -27.26
C SER A 45 -1.80 -6.49 -26.53
N ALA A 46 -0.82 -5.62 -26.30
CA ALA A 46 0.49 -5.98 -25.72
C ALA A 46 0.71 -5.56 -24.26
N TRP A 47 -0.30 -4.95 -23.61
CA TRP A 47 -0.23 -4.59 -22.19
C TRP A 47 -0.90 -5.64 -21.32
N THR A 48 -0.26 -6.81 -21.19
CA THR A 48 -0.40 -7.60 -19.97
C THR A 48 0.61 -7.05 -18.96
N PRO A 49 0.29 -6.86 -17.66
CA PRO A 49 1.24 -6.40 -16.65
C PRO A 49 2.47 -7.33 -16.49
N TYR A 50 2.38 -8.53 -17.05
CA TYR A 50 3.43 -9.53 -17.14
C TYR A 50 3.41 -10.13 -18.55
N ASN A 51 4.43 -9.86 -19.34
CA ASN A 51 4.73 -10.61 -20.56
C ASN A 51 5.96 -11.48 -20.25
N PRO A 52 5.81 -12.82 -20.14
CA PRO A 52 6.95 -13.72 -19.87
C PRO A 52 8.01 -13.69 -20.99
N ASP A 53 7.66 -13.19 -22.18
CA ASP A 53 8.55 -13.09 -23.35
C ASP A 53 9.29 -11.74 -23.43
N TYR A 54 9.03 -10.80 -22.51
CA TYR A 54 9.88 -9.61 -22.35
C TYR A 54 11.13 -9.99 -21.56
N GLU A 55 12.09 -10.59 -22.26
CA GLU A 55 13.47 -10.65 -21.79
C GLU A 55 13.99 -9.21 -21.61
N ASP A 56 14.22 -8.79 -20.36
CA ASP A 56 15.19 -7.72 -20.08
C ASP A 56 16.57 -8.25 -20.51
N ILE A 57 16.88 -8.13 -21.81
CA ILE A 57 18.13 -8.57 -22.45
C ILE A 57 19.36 -7.82 -21.89
N ASP A 58 19.17 -6.79 -21.05
CA ASP A 58 20.24 -5.96 -20.51
C ASP A 58 20.74 -6.38 -19.10
N ASP A 59 20.22 -7.43 -18.46
CA ASP A 59 20.56 -7.75 -17.06
C ASP A 59 21.66 -8.83 -16.86
N TYR A 60 22.25 -9.36 -17.94
CA TYR A 60 23.47 -10.18 -17.90
C TYR A 60 24.74 -9.33 -17.87
N GLU A 61 24.93 -8.52 -16.82
CA GLU A 61 26.27 -8.05 -16.50
C GLU A 61 26.99 -9.12 -15.69
N ALA A 62 27.88 -9.87 -16.36
CA ALA A 62 28.92 -10.64 -15.69
C ALA A 62 29.63 -9.70 -14.70
N SER A 63 29.58 -10.03 -13.41
CA SER A 63 30.32 -9.28 -12.41
C SER A 63 31.79 -9.28 -12.79
N GLU A 64 32.40 -8.10 -12.94
CA GLU A 64 33.86 -7.92 -13.09
C GLU A 64 34.65 -8.30 -11.81
N ASP A 65 34.15 -9.27 -11.03
CA ASP A 65 34.91 -9.94 -9.96
C ASP A 65 35.50 -11.21 -10.58
N PHE A 66 36.56 -11.02 -11.38
CA PHE A 66 37.28 -12.06 -12.11
C PHE A 66 38.24 -12.83 -11.19
N ASP A 67 37.76 -13.35 -10.06
CA ASP A 67 38.56 -14.15 -9.10
C ASP A 67 37.65 -15.11 -8.31
N ASP A 68 36.95 -16.04 -8.97
CA ASP A 68 36.56 -17.33 -8.37
C ASP A 68 36.10 -18.29 -9.47
N TYR A 69 36.95 -19.24 -9.86
CA TYR A 69 36.69 -20.17 -10.97
C TYR A 69 35.71 -21.32 -10.61
N ASN A 70 34.85 -21.10 -9.60
CA ASN A 70 33.88 -22.10 -9.15
C ASN A 70 32.61 -21.50 -8.50
N SER A 71 32.22 -20.26 -8.85
CA SER A 71 30.99 -19.67 -8.29
C SER A 71 29.76 -20.01 -9.12
N ASP A 72 28.77 -20.64 -8.50
CA ASP A 72 27.39 -20.77 -9.03
C ASP A 72 26.92 -19.48 -9.69
N VAL A 73 26.16 -19.58 -10.79
CA VAL A 73 25.62 -18.42 -11.51
C VAL A 73 24.62 -17.69 -10.62
N ILE A 74 25.05 -16.62 -9.95
CA ILE A 74 24.18 -15.83 -9.06
C ILE A 74 23.28 -14.92 -9.90
N LEU A 75 21.99 -15.25 -10.00
CA LEU A 75 20.99 -14.49 -10.74
C LEU A 75 20.69 -13.14 -10.07
N ARG A 76 20.53 -12.09 -10.88
CA ARG A 76 20.14 -10.75 -10.40
C ARG A 76 18.61 -10.66 -10.30
N GLY A 77 18.04 -11.03 -9.16
CA GLY A 77 16.60 -11.08 -8.96
C GLY A 77 16.03 -12.38 -9.50
N THR A 78 15.91 -13.35 -8.59
CA THR A 78 15.29 -14.66 -8.82
C THR A 78 13.85 -14.54 -9.31
N ASP A 79 13.32 -15.59 -9.94
CA ASP A 79 11.94 -15.64 -10.42
C ASP A 79 10.96 -15.45 -9.25
N GLU A 80 11.26 -16.00 -8.07
CA GLU A 80 10.48 -15.82 -6.86
C GLU A 80 10.43 -14.34 -6.41
N VAL A 81 11.57 -13.65 -6.45
CA VAL A 81 11.64 -12.24 -6.04
C VAL A 81 11.03 -11.32 -7.08
N ARG A 82 11.05 -11.70 -8.37
CA ARG A 82 10.31 -11.02 -9.43
C ARG A 82 8.81 -11.20 -9.26
N PHE A 83 8.36 -12.43 -9.00
CA PHE A 83 6.96 -12.76 -8.73
C PHE A 83 6.43 -12.04 -7.49
N GLY A 84 7.25 -11.99 -6.43
CA GLY A 84 6.88 -11.38 -5.15
C GLY A 84 6.86 -9.84 -5.14
N ARG A 85 7.20 -9.16 -6.25
CA ARG A 85 7.24 -7.70 -6.27
C ARG A 85 5.87 -7.09 -6.11
N LYS A 86 5.78 -6.10 -5.22
CA LYS A 86 4.57 -5.29 -5.03
C LYS A 86 4.64 -3.93 -5.74
N HIS A 87 5.85 -3.44 -5.98
CA HIS A 87 6.04 -2.11 -6.55
C HIS A 87 5.97 -2.11 -8.09
N MET A 88 4.93 -1.48 -8.65
CA MET A 88 4.73 -1.33 -10.11
C MET A 88 5.53 -0.19 -10.76
N GLY A 89 6.27 0.62 -9.99
CA GLY A 89 6.88 1.83 -10.54
C GLY A 89 5.89 2.99 -10.63
N LEU A 90 6.16 3.93 -11.53
CA LEU A 90 5.29 5.09 -11.78
C LEU A 90 4.13 4.66 -12.69
N VAL A 91 2.91 4.60 -12.12
CA VAL A 91 1.69 4.37 -12.91
C VAL A 91 1.30 5.65 -13.62
N VAL A 92 1.08 5.57 -14.93
CA VAL A 92 0.60 6.65 -15.77
C VAL A 92 -0.85 6.37 -16.12
N LEU A 93 -1.71 7.38 -16.02
CA LEU A 93 -3.11 7.25 -16.39
C LEU A 93 -3.22 7.05 -17.93
N PRO A 94 -3.92 6.01 -18.40
CA PRO A 94 -4.16 5.83 -19.83
C PRO A 94 -4.78 7.06 -20.49
N ASN A 95 -4.40 7.32 -21.74
CA ASN A 95 -4.87 8.50 -22.48
C ASN A 95 -6.41 8.61 -22.56
N PRO A 96 -7.17 7.53 -22.81
CA PRO A 96 -8.64 7.64 -22.83
C PRO A 96 -9.21 8.16 -21.50
N ILE A 97 -8.72 7.62 -20.38
CA ILE A 97 -9.17 8.03 -19.05
C ILE A 97 -8.72 9.47 -18.74
N ALA A 98 -7.48 9.82 -19.06
CA ALA A 98 -6.97 11.18 -18.86
C ALA A 98 -7.75 12.22 -19.67
N ASN A 99 -8.08 11.90 -20.92
CA ASN A 99 -8.87 12.76 -21.81
C ASN A 99 -10.31 12.90 -21.31
N ALA A 100 -10.95 11.80 -20.90
CA ALA A 100 -12.29 11.81 -20.33
C ALA A 100 -12.36 12.65 -19.04
N ILE A 101 -11.37 12.51 -18.14
CA ILE A 101 -11.27 13.40 -16.97
C ILE A 101 -11.15 14.86 -17.40
N GLN A 102 -10.31 15.16 -18.39
CA GLN A 102 -10.12 16.52 -18.86
C GLN A 102 -11.40 17.11 -19.49
N ALA A 103 -12.17 16.30 -20.22
CA ALA A 103 -13.47 16.68 -20.76
C ALA A 103 -14.48 16.96 -19.63
N CYS A 104 -14.58 16.07 -18.64
CA CYS A 104 -15.44 16.23 -17.48
C CYS A 104 -15.21 17.54 -16.73
N ILE A 105 -13.94 17.91 -16.54
CA ILE A 105 -13.59 19.08 -15.73
C ILE A 105 -13.47 20.38 -16.56
N ALA A 106 -13.61 20.33 -17.89
CA ALA A 106 -13.40 21.48 -18.78
C ALA A 106 -14.36 22.64 -18.49
N GLU A 107 -15.59 22.32 -18.07
CA GLU A 107 -16.64 23.29 -17.75
C GLU A 107 -16.48 23.89 -16.34
N THR A 108 -15.53 23.40 -15.54
CA THR A 108 -15.37 23.79 -14.14
C THR A 108 -14.43 24.98 -13.98
N ASN A 109 -14.80 25.96 -13.14
CA ASN A 109 -13.91 27.08 -12.80
C ASN A 109 -12.72 26.62 -11.92
N GLY A 110 -11.50 26.73 -12.45
CA GLY A 110 -10.28 26.25 -11.78
C GLY A 110 -9.97 26.88 -10.41
N ARG A 111 -10.43 28.12 -10.11
CA ARG A 111 -10.28 28.70 -8.76
C ARG A 111 -11.22 28.05 -7.75
N SER A 112 -12.43 27.67 -8.17
CA SER A 112 -13.38 26.94 -7.32
C SER A 112 -12.85 25.54 -7.02
N MET A 113 -12.37 24.84 -8.06
CA MET A 113 -11.89 23.46 -7.94
C MET A 113 -10.79 23.28 -6.89
N ARG A 114 -9.90 24.28 -6.72
CA ARG A 114 -8.89 24.25 -5.66
C ARG A 114 -9.50 24.32 -4.27
N HIS A 115 -10.51 25.16 -4.08
CA HIS A 115 -11.20 25.30 -2.80
C HIS A 115 -11.90 23.98 -2.43
N ASP A 116 -12.61 23.39 -3.38
CA ASP A 116 -13.35 22.14 -3.19
C ASP A 116 -12.38 20.97 -2.92
N TYR A 117 -11.26 20.91 -3.64
CA TYR A 117 -10.17 19.97 -3.35
C TYR A 117 -9.65 20.09 -1.91
N LEU A 118 -9.43 21.32 -1.41
CA LEU A 118 -8.93 21.51 -0.04
C LEU A 118 -9.95 21.03 1.01
N ARG A 119 -11.24 21.22 0.76
CA ARG A 119 -12.31 20.69 1.64
C ARG A 119 -12.27 19.17 1.70
N LEU A 120 -12.08 18.50 0.56
CA LEU A 120 -11.91 17.04 0.50
C LEU A 120 -10.65 16.58 1.25
N VAL A 121 -9.53 17.28 1.09
CA VAL A 121 -8.28 16.96 1.82
C VAL A 121 -8.48 17.05 3.33
N ASP A 122 -9.12 18.12 3.81
CA ASP A 122 -9.40 18.28 5.23
C ASP A 122 -10.29 17.14 5.74
N ALA A 123 -11.19 16.64 4.90
CA ALA A 123 -12.09 15.51 5.21
C ALA A 123 -11.44 14.16 5.26
N HIS A 124 -10.55 13.92 4.33
CA HIS A 124 -9.74 12.74 4.40
C HIS A 124 -8.81 12.76 5.62
N ARG A 125 -8.32 13.94 6.03
CA ARG A 125 -7.51 14.08 7.24
C ARG A 125 -8.32 13.85 8.52
N SER A 126 -9.53 14.37 8.63
CA SER A 126 -10.34 14.20 9.85
C SER A 126 -10.73 12.74 10.09
N THR A 127 -10.93 11.97 9.02
CA THR A 127 -11.25 10.54 9.07
C THR A 127 -10.03 9.62 9.19
N SER A 128 -8.81 10.18 9.09
CA SER A 128 -7.54 9.43 9.16
C SER A 128 -7.05 9.18 10.58
N GLU A 129 -7.45 9.99 11.57
CA GLU A 129 -6.99 9.85 12.95
C GLU A 129 -7.81 8.81 13.74
N ILE A 130 -7.13 7.95 14.51
CA ILE A 130 -7.79 7.12 15.52
C ILE A 130 -8.20 8.03 16.66
N THR A 131 -9.50 8.28 16.81
CA THR A 131 -10.01 8.99 17.99
C THR A 131 -9.80 8.07 19.20
N PRO A 132 -9.05 8.47 20.25
CA PRO A 132 -8.88 7.63 21.42
C PRO A 132 -10.26 7.32 21.99
N LYS A 133 -10.64 6.04 22.13
CA LYS A 133 -11.85 5.64 22.86
C LYS A 133 -11.78 6.33 24.21
N GLY A 134 -12.66 7.30 24.42
CA GLY A 134 -12.65 8.08 25.64
C GLY A 134 -12.88 7.15 26.82
N LYS A 135 -11.83 6.89 27.61
CA LYS A 135 -12.07 6.59 29.03
C LYS A 135 -12.84 7.81 29.54
N GLY A 136 -14.10 7.63 29.95
CA GLY A 136 -15.01 8.68 30.42
C GLY A 136 -14.46 9.45 31.61
N ARG A 137 -13.43 10.28 31.40
CA ARG A 137 -12.73 11.06 32.41
C ARG A 137 -12.61 12.54 32.05
N GLY A 138 -13.09 12.97 30.88
CA GLY A 138 -13.07 14.38 30.45
C GLY A 138 -14.23 15.24 30.95
N GLN A 139 -15.34 14.66 31.41
CA GLN A 139 -16.46 15.44 31.95
C GLN A 139 -16.20 15.91 33.39
N LYS A 140 -15.56 15.07 34.23
CA LYS A 140 -15.29 15.43 35.64
C LYS A 140 -14.29 16.59 35.79
N THR A 141 -13.29 16.69 34.92
CA THR A 141 -12.28 17.78 34.99
C THR A 141 -12.86 19.13 34.59
N ARG A 142 -13.78 19.18 33.61
CA ARG A 142 -14.43 20.44 33.20
C ARG A 142 -15.44 20.93 34.23
N GLN A 143 -16.14 20.02 34.91
CA GLN A 143 -17.05 20.40 35.99
C GLN A 143 -16.27 20.87 37.22
N TYR A 144 -15.19 20.17 37.60
CA TYR A 144 -14.30 20.60 38.69
C TYR A 144 -13.66 21.97 38.43
N LEU A 145 -13.18 22.23 37.22
CA LEU A 145 -12.59 23.52 36.84
C LEU A 145 -13.64 24.65 36.76
N ARG A 146 -14.90 24.32 36.46
CA ARG A 146 -16.01 25.27 36.47
C ARG A 146 -16.43 25.62 37.90
N ASP A 147 -16.56 24.61 38.75
CA ASP A 147 -16.90 24.77 40.18
C ASP A 147 -15.79 25.53 40.94
N GLU A 148 -14.51 25.33 40.60
CA GLU A 148 -13.39 26.13 41.14
C GLU A 148 -13.42 27.58 40.69
N ARG A 149 -13.84 27.84 39.45
CA ARG A 149 -13.90 29.20 38.89
C ARG A 149 -15.05 29.99 39.52
N GLU A 150 -16.20 29.33 39.69
CA GLU A 150 -17.37 29.90 40.39
C GLU A 150 -17.05 30.18 41.88
N LYS A 151 -16.29 29.31 42.55
CA LYS A 151 -15.80 29.53 43.92
C LYS A 151 -14.79 30.69 44.04
N ARG A 152 -13.92 30.87 43.04
CA ARG A 152 -12.95 31.99 42.99
C ARG A 152 -13.63 33.32 42.69
N GLU A 153 -14.70 33.32 41.92
CA GLU A 153 -15.49 34.52 41.60
C GLU A 153 -16.39 34.95 42.76
N GLN A 154 -16.72 34.04 43.70
CA GLN A 154 -17.53 34.32 44.90
C GLN A 154 -16.70 34.66 46.16
N GLY A 155 -15.38 34.46 46.14
CA GLY A 155 -14.47 34.78 47.24
C GLY A 155 -13.82 36.16 47.10
N GLY A 156 -14.56 37.22 47.38
CA GLY A 156 -14.00 38.57 47.47
C GLY A 156 -13.01 38.71 48.63
N ARG A 157 -11.84 39.30 48.34
CA ARG A 157 -10.88 39.98 49.24
C ARG A 157 -10.84 39.49 50.69
N ASP A 158 -9.87 38.66 51.04
CA ASP A 158 -8.86 39.03 52.06
C ASP A 158 -7.85 37.91 52.33
N THR A 159 -6.68 38.36 52.79
CA THR A 159 -5.61 37.62 53.49
C THR A 159 -4.61 36.79 52.66
N GLN A 160 -3.52 37.47 52.30
CA GLN A 160 -2.17 36.92 52.42
C GLN A 160 -1.91 36.53 53.89
N LYS A 161 -2.03 35.25 54.24
CA LYS A 161 -1.27 34.53 55.29
C LYS A 161 -2.02 33.25 55.63
N GLU A 162 -1.59 32.14 55.02
CA GLU A 162 -1.52 30.80 55.62
C GLU A 162 -1.19 29.80 54.50
N VAL A 163 0.06 29.87 54.03
CA VAL A 163 0.68 28.76 53.29
C VAL A 163 1.89 28.33 54.10
N LYS A 164 1.66 27.66 55.24
CA LYS A 164 2.73 26.97 55.96
C LYS A 164 2.44 25.53 56.38
N ASP A 165 1.20 25.04 56.31
CA ASP A 165 0.90 23.67 56.77
C ASP A 165 -0.03 22.87 55.84
N MET A 166 0.29 22.77 54.54
CA MET A 166 -0.27 21.68 53.72
C MET A 166 0.83 20.73 53.25
N LYS A 167 0.81 19.52 53.82
CA LYS A 167 1.57 18.37 53.33
C LYS A 167 1.22 18.11 51.86
N MET A 168 2.22 18.19 50.99
CA MET A 168 2.13 17.75 49.60
C MET A 168 1.68 16.28 49.54
N PRO A 169 0.69 15.91 48.70
CA PRO A 169 0.40 14.51 48.43
C PRO A 169 1.62 13.87 47.78
N ARG A 170 1.99 12.66 48.20
CA ARG A 170 3.02 11.88 47.51
C ARG A 170 2.51 11.55 46.10
N LEU A 171 3.21 12.04 45.09
CA LEU A 171 3.02 11.62 43.69
C LEU A 171 3.32 10.12 43.58
N LEU A 172 2.44 9.38 42.91
CA LEU A 172 2.72 8.00 42.54
C LEU A 172 3.88 7.97 41.50
N PRO A 173 4.71 6.91 41.46
CA PRO A 173 5.84 6.87 40.56
C PRO A 173 5.39 6.91 39.10
N GLY A 174 5.70 7.99 38.37
CA GLY A 174 5.49 8.10 36.92
C GLY A 174 4.96 9.44 36.39
N GLU A 175 4.46 10.35 37.23
CA GLU A 175 4.02 11.68 36.76
C GLU A 175 5.19 12.67 36.71
N ARG A 176 5.55 13.16 35.51
CA ARG A 176 6.33 14.39 35.33
C ARG A 176 5.40 15.51 34.89
N VAL A 177 5.26 16.54 35.70
CA VAL A 177 4.67 17.82 35.29
C VAL A 177 5.77 18.66 34.64
N GLN A 178 5.58 19.07 33.37
CA GLN A 178 6.45 20.06 32.73
C GLN A 178 6.18 21.43 33.37
N ILE A 179 7.11 21.89 34.20
CA ILE A 179 7.11 23.27 34.71
C ILE A 179 7.92 24.10 33.71
N ALA A 180 7.33 25.17 33.18
CA ALA A 180 8.01 26.09 32.26
C ALA A 180 9.20 26.77 32.96
N ILE A 181 10.37 26.71 32.31
CA ILE A 181 11.61 27.31 32.83
C ILE A 181 11.61 28.81 32.44
N PRO A 182 11.73 29.75 33.40
CA PRO A 182 11.82 31.17 33.09
C PRO A 182 13.09 31.48 32.28
N GLY A 183 12.94 31.97 31.05
CA GLY A 183 14.05 32.37 30.17
C GLY A 183 13.98 31.83 28.74
N GLU A 184 13.12 30.85 28.46
CA GLU A 184 12.86 30.42 27.08
C GLU A 184 11.91 31.38 26.36
N ARG A 185 12.29 31.82 25.15
CA ARG A 185 11.39 32.58 24.27
C ARG A 185 10.15 31.72 23.99
N PRO A 186 8.93 32.25 24.16
CA PRO A 186 7.74 31.52 23.71
C PRO A 186 7.87 31.25 22.22
N ALA A 187 7.61 30.01 21.83
CA ALA A 187 7.59 29.64 20.42
C ALA A 187 6.60 30.57 19.67
N PRO A 188 6.96 31.08 18.48
CA PRO A 188 6.05 31.91 17.68
C PRO A 188 4.71 31.19 17.51
N ALA A 189 3.60 31.94 17.59
CA ALA A 189 2.24 31.40 17.59
C ALA A 189 1.90 30.48 16.39
N SER A 190 2.72 30.48 15.34
CA SER A 190 2.69 29.54 14.22
C SER A 190 3.14 28.10 14.55
N LEU A 191 3.75 27.86 15.71
CA LEU A 191 4.19 26.54 16.20
C LEU A 191 3.27 25.95 17.28
N VAL A 192 2.29 26.72 17.76
CA VAL A 192 1.14 26.12 18.43
C VAL A 192 0.22 25.63 17.33
N TYR A 193 0.54 24.45 16.77
CA TYR A 193 -0.48 23.65 16.13
C TYR A 193 -1.44 23.28 17.25
N GLN A 194 -2.45 24.13 17.49
CA GLN A 194 -3.64 23.66 18.17
C GLN A 194 -4.04 22.44 17.36
N LYS A 195 -3.91 21.27 17.97
CA LYS A 195 -4.45 20.01 17.49
C LYS A 195 -5.96 20.21 17.54
N THR A 196 -6.48 21.01 16.62
CA THR A 196 -7.90 21.25 16.46
C THR A 196 -8.42 19.86 16.18
N ARG A 197 -9.08 19.25 17.17
CA ARG A 197 -9.89 18.07 16.94
C ARG A 197 -10.92 18.52 15.91
N LEU A 198 -10.60 18.32 14.64
CA LEU A 198 -11.56 18.47 13.57
C LEU A 198 -12.69 17.53 13.96
N LYS A 199 -13.87 18.07 14.20
CA LYS A 199 -15.06 17.22 14.34
C LYS A 199 -15.08 16.36 13.07
N PRO A 200 -15.28 15.04 13.16
CA PRO A 200 -15.43 14.21 11.97
C PRO A 200 -16.46 14.87 11.07
N HIS A 201 -16.04 15.35 9.91
CA HIS A 201 -16.97 15.87 8.93
C HIS A 201 -17.31 14.75 7.99
N VAL A 202 -18.61 14.45 7.93
CA VAL A 202 -19.17 13.64 6.87
C VAL A 202 -18.95 14.41 5.57
N ILE A 203 -18.26 13.79 4.61
CA ILE A 203 -18.11 14.37 3.28
C ILE A 203 -19.44 14.18 2.58
N GLU A 204 -20.04 15.27 2.14
CA GLU A 204 -21.10 15.24 1.14
C GLU A 204 -20.49 15.61 -0.19
N TYR A 205 -20.47 14.67 -1.14
CA TYR A 205 -20.00 14.93 -2.49
C TYR A 205 -21.12 15.57 -3.30
N GLY A 206 -21.07 16.89 -3.46
CA GLY A 206 -21.86 17.63 -4.45
C GLY A 206 -21.18 17.68 -5.82
N PRO A 207 -21.79 18.32 -6.83
CA PRO A 207 -21.22 18.40 -8.19
C PRO A 207 -19.80 19.01 -8.24
N ALA A 208 -19.55 20.05 -7.45
CA ALA A 208 -18.24 20.71 -7.40
C ALA A 208 -17.18 19.83 -6.70
N GLU A 209 -17.54 19.22 -5.57
CA GLU A 209 -16.68 18.29 -4.86
C GLU A 209 -16.38 17.04 -5.69
N ALA A 210 -17.35 16.51 -6.44
CA ALA A 210 -17.15 15.36 -7.32
C ALA A 210 -16.17 15.70 -8.46
N MET A 211 -16.30 16.87 -9.11
CA MET A 211 -15.32 17.33 -10.11
C MET A 211 -13.93 17.52 -9.53
N ALA A 212 -13.83 18.10 -8.32
CA ALA A 212 -12.56 18.24 -7.62
C ALA A 212 -11.96 16.88 -7.25
N TYR A 213 -12.80 15.91 -6.88
CA TYR A 213 -12.39 14.54 -6.60
C TYR A 213 -11.80 13.89 -7.86
N VAL A 214 -12.52 13.94 -8.98
CA VAL A 214 -12.08 13.38 -10.26
C VAL A 214 -10.75 14.00 -10.69
N ALA A 215 -10.62 15.33 -10.62
CA ALA A 215 -9.40 16.03 -11.03
C ALA A 215 -8.18 15.70 -10.15
N ALA A 216 -8.38 15.50 -8.84
CA ALA A 216 -7.29 15.43 -7.87
C ALA A 216 -6.98 14.01 -7.38
N PHE A 217 -7.97 13.13 -7.24
CA PHE A 217 -7.81 11.83 -6.59
C PHE A 217 -7.94 10.66 -7.56
N ALA A 218 -8.75 10.76 -8.62
CA ALA A 218 -9.00 9.64 -9.53
C ALA A 218 -7.74 9.03 -10.17
N PRO A 219 -6.69 9.78 -10.58
CA PRO A 219 -5.46 9.17 -11.05
C PRO A 219 -4.78 8.30 -9.97
N GLY A 220 -4.80 8.78 -8.73
CA GLY A 220 -4.22 8.10 -7.59
C GLY A 220 -4.99 6.84 -7.20
N THR A 221 -6.33 6.91 -7.17
CA THR A 221 -7.19 5.77 -6.83
C THR A 221 -7.12 4.69 -7.92
N TYR A 222 -7.09 5.09 -9.20
CA TYR A 222 -6.83 4.19 -10.33
C TYR A 222 -5.49 3.46 -10.16
N GLY A 223 -4.40 4.20 -9.89
CA GLY A 223 -3.08 3.58 -9.77
C GLY A 223 -2.99 2.57 -8.62
N VAL A 224 -3.64 2.87 -7.48
CA VAL A 224 -3.71 1.92 -6.37
C VAL A 224 -4.55 0.70 -6.73
N ALA A 225 -5.74 0.89 -7.30
CA ALA A 225 -6.61 -0.21 -7.72
C ALA A 225 -5.89 -1.12 -8.73
N LEU A 226 -5.20 -0.53 -9.72
CA LEU A 226 -4.40 -1.27 -10.70
C LEU A 226 -3.33 -2.14 -10.02
N ASN A 227 -2.62 -1.62 -9.02
CA ASN A 227 -1.61 -2.40 -8.29
C ASN A 227 -2.23 -3.55 -7.47
N VAL A 228 -3.34 -3.30 -6.77
CA VAL A 228 -4.01 -4.35 -6.00
C VAL A 228 -4.58 -5.44 -6.92
N LEU A 229 -5.23 -5.06 -8.02
CA LEU A 229 -5.82 -6.00 -8.96
C LEU A 229 -4.77 -6.75 -9.80
N SER A 230 -3.66 -6.10 -10.16
CA SER A 230 -2.53 -6.78 -10.82
C SER A 230 -1.90 -7.84 -9.91
N GLU A 231 -1.78 -7.55 -8.61
CA GLU A 231 -1.32 -8.55 -7.64
C GLU A 231 -2.30 -9.71 -7.53
N LEU A 232 -3.62 -9.45 -7.52
CA LEU A 232 -4.63 -10.51 -7.55
C LEU A 232 -4.45 -11.41 -8.79
N ALA A 233 -4.39 -10.81 -9.98
CA ALA A 233 -4.22 -11.56 -11.23
C ALA A 233 -2.91 -12.36 -11.25
N MET A 234 -1.82 -11.83 -10.70
CA MET A 234 -0.56 -12.59 -10.60
C MET A 234 -0.65 -13.74 -9.59
N ARG A 235 -1.30 -13.52 -8.45
CA ARG A 235 -1.43 -14.51 -7.36
C ARG A 235 -2.41 -15.62 -7.71
N VAL A 236 -3.38 -15.32 -8.56
CA VAL A 236 -4.50 -16.18 -8.94
C VAL A 236 -4.70 -16.10 -10.47
N PRO A 237 -3.78 -16.69 -11.26
CA PRO A 237 -3.81 -16.56 -12.72
C PRO A 237 -5.06 -17.15 -13.38
N GLU A 238 -5.74 -18.09 -12.73
CA GLU A 238 -6.99 -18.67 -13.22
C GLU A 238 -8.23 -17.79 -12.97
N PHE A 239 -8.09 -16.70 -12.20
CA PHE A 239 -9.20 -15.81 -11.88
C PHE A 239 -9.40 -14.77 -12.99
N GLU A 240 -10.49 -14.92 -13.73
CA GLU A 240 -10.93 -14.03 -14.82
C GLU A 240 -12.37 -13.57 -14.54
N PRO A 241 -12.59 -12.51 -13.75
CA PRO A 241 -13.92 -12.09 -13.37
C PRO A 241 -14.70 -11.59 -14.60
N SER A 242 -15.94 -12.06 -14.74
CA SER A 242 -16.87 -11.60 -15.79
C SER A 242 -17.83 -10.54 -15.28
N THR A 243 -18.09 -10.54 -13.97
CA THR A 243 -19.03 -9.65 -13.30
C THR A 243 -18.37 -8.94 -12.13
N ILE A 244 -18.58 -7.63 -12.02
CA ILE A 244 -18.02 -6.78 -10.96
C ILE A 244 -19.13 -6.05 -10.22
N LEU A 245 -19.06 -6.03 -8.89
CA LEU A 245 -19.82 -5.13 -8.01
C LEU A 245 -18.83 -4.17 -7.33
N ASP A 246 -18.98 -2.86 -7.56
CA ASP A 246 -18.11 -1.81 -7.00
C ASP A 246 -18.88 -0.92 -6.02
N PHE A 247 -18.60 -1.08 -4.73
CA PHE A 247 -19.23 -0.33 -3.65
C PHE A 247 -18.44 0.92 -3.29
N GLY A 248 -19.13 2.06 -3.29
CA GLY A 248 -18.50 3.37 -3.27
C GLY A 248 -17.70 3.62 -4.54
N CYS A 249 -18.31 3.33 -5.71
CA CYS A 249 -17.61 3.33 -6.98
C CYS A 249 -17.03 4.69 -7.39
N GLY A 250 -17.56 5.79 -6.82
CA GLY A 250 -17.18 7.14 -7.19
C GLY A 250 -17.30 7.34 -8.69
N PRO A 251 -16.25 7.86 -9.37
CA PRO A 251 -16.23 8.02 -10.82
C PRO A 251 -15.98 6.70 -11.61
N GLY A 252 -15.84 5.56 -10.95
CA GLY A 252 -15.58 4.26 -11.59
C GLY A 252 -14.09 3.90 -11.73
N SER A 253 -13.21 4.46 -10.89
CA SER A 253 -11.76 4.24 -11.04
C SER A 253 -11.31 2.79 -10.85
N ALA A 254 -12.03 2.01 -10.05
CA ALA A 254 -11.77 0.58 -9.87
C ALA A 254 -12.16 -0.24 -11.11
N LEU A 255 -13.26 0.12 -11.80
CA LEU A 255 -13.63 -0.49 -13.08
C LEU A 255 -12.55 -0.29 -14.14
N TRP A 256 -12.01 0.93 -14.27
CA TRP A 256 -10.96 1.20 -15.26
C TRP A 256 -9.73 0.33 -15.02
N ALA A 257 -9.31 0.21 -13.76
CA ALA A 257 -8.20 -0.66 -13.36
C ALA A 257 -8.51 -2.14 -13.63
N ALA A 258 -9.75 -2.59 -13.35
CA ALA A 258 -10.15 -3.97 -13.60
C ALA A 258 -10.14 -4.31 -15.10
N GLN A 259 -10.60 -3.41 -15.97
CA GLN A 259 -10.56 -3.59 -17.43
C GLN A 259 -9.14 -3.63 -18.00
N ASP A 260 -8.20 -2.92 -17.36
CA ASP A 260 -6.78 -2.96 -17.76
C ASP A 260 -6.08 -4.25 -17.30
N VAL A 261 -6.61 -4.94 -16.29
CA VAL A 261 -6.09 -6.23 -15.80
C VAL A 261 -6.77 -7.41 -16.51
N TRP A 262 -8.09 -7.34 -16.72
CA TRP A 262 -8.90 -8.41 -17.28
C TRP A 262 -9.77 -7.93 -18.43
N SER A 263 -9.61 -8.56 -19.59
CA SER A 263 -10.47 -8.37 -20.76
C SER A 263 -11.82 -9.11 -20.64
N SER A 264 -11.97 -10.00 -19.65
CA SER A 264 -13.17 -10.81 -19.41
C SER A 264 -14.35 -10.04 -18.81
N VAL A 265 -14.13 -8.81 -18.34
CA VAL A 265 -15.15 -8.01 -17.65
C VAL A 265 -16.28 -7.65 -18.61
N GLN A 266 -17.47 -8.22 -18.37
CA GLN A 266 -18.65 -8.05 -19.22
C GLN A 266 -19.78 -7.27 -18.53
N LYS A 267 -19.95 -7.47 -17.22
CA LYS A 267 -21.01 -6.80 -16.45
C LYS A 267 -20.45 -6.04 -15.26
N TYR A 268 -21.04 -4.88 -14.98
CA TYR A 268 -20.64 -4.01 -13.90
C TYR A 268 -21.83 -3.42 -13.16
N VAL A 269 -21.82 -3.48 -11.83
CA VAL A 269 -22.75 -2.76 -10.98
C VAL A 269 -21.95 -1.84 -10.08
N GLY A 270 -22.07 -0.53 -10.28
CA GLY A 270 -21.44 0.49 -9.44
C GLY A 270 -22.45 1.06 -8.45
N ILE A 271 -22.06 1.21 -7.19
CA ILE A 271 -22.91 1.72 -6.13
C ILE A 271 -22.24 2.91 -5.47
N ASP A 272 -22.91 4.07 -5.42
CA ASP A 272 -22.40 5.23 -4.70
C ASP A 272 -23.55 6.03 -4.07
N SER A 273 -23.38 6.47 -2.83
CA SER A 273 -24.45 7.22 -2.14
C SER A 273 -24.64 8.64 -2.69
N SER A 274 -23.62 9.20 -3.35
CA SER A 274 -23.66 10.51 -3.99
C SER A 274 -24.16 10.43 -5.43
N GLU A 275 -25.26 11.12 -5.69
CA GLU A 275 -25.78 11.30 -7.05
C GLU A 275 -24.79 12.04 -7.95
N ALA A 276 -24.04 13.00 -7.40
CA ALA A 276 -23.01 13.71 -8.15
C ALA A 276 -21.87 12.79 -8.59
N MET A 277 -21.45 11.82 -7.76
CA MET A 277 -20.45 10.82 -8.14
C MET A 277 -20.98 9.87 -9.23
N ILE A 278 -22.24 9.42 -9.09
CA ILE A 278 -22.89 8.61 -10.11
C ILE A 278 -22.94 9.34 -11.46
N ASP A 279 -23.31 10.61 -11.46
CA ASP A 279 -23.36 11.40 -12.70
C ASP A 279 -21.96 11.62 -13.29
N CYS A 280 -20.92 11.75 -12.45
CA CYS A 280 -19.54 11.72 -12.91
C CYS A 280 -19.19 10.39 -13.58
N ALA A 281 -19.55 9.25 -12.98
CA ALA A 281 -19.29 7.94 -13.55
C ALA A 281 -20.01 7.75 -14.89
N LYS A 282 -21.28 8.17 -15.00
CA LYS A 282 -22.03 8.16 -16.27
C LYS A 282 -21.30 8.97 -17.35
N ARG A 283 -20.90 10.20 -17.03
CA ARG A 283 -20.15 11.05 -17.97
C ARG A 283 -18.83 10.41 -18.37
N MET A 284 -18.09 9.81 -17.42
CA MET A 284 -16.86 9.08 -17.73
C MET A 284 -17.11 7.89 -18.68
N PHE A 285 -18.23 7.17 -18.55
CA PHE A 285 -18.58 6.07 -19.45
C PHE A 285 -18.97 6.56 -20.86
N GLU A 286 -19.63 7.71 -20.96
CA GLU A 286 -19.99 8.34 -22.24
C GLU A 286 -18.74 8.84 -22.99
N GLU A 287 -17.77 9.40 -22.27
CA GLU A 287 -16.50 9.92 -22.83
C GLU A 287 -15.52 8.80 -23.23
N MET A 288 -15.76 7.54 -22.82
CA MET A 288 -14.93 6.37 -23.14
C MET A 288 -15.75 5.22 -23.73
N PRO A 289 -16.38 5.41 -24.91
CA PRO A 289 -17.27 4.41 -25.51
C PRO A 289 -16.58 3.07 -25.81
N GLU A 290 -15.27 3.07 -26.07
CA GLU A 290 -14.46 1.87 -26.30
C GLU A 290 -14.23 1.03 -25.03
N ARG A 291 -14.45 1.62 -23.85
CA ARG A 291 -14.38 0.94 -22.54
C ARG A 291 -15.75 0.63 -21.96
N LYS A 292 -16.81 0.79 -22.77
CA LYS A 292 -18.18 0.57 -22.31
C LYS A 292 -18.38 -0.89 -21.89
N VAL A 293 -18.96 -1.07 -20.71
CA VAL A 293 -19.39 -2.35 -20.14
C VAL A 293 -20.91 -2.33 -19.98
N ASP A 294 -21.56 -3.50 -20.04
CA ASP A 294 -22.98 -3.60 -19.66
C ASP A 294 -23.08 -3.36 -18.16
N GLY A 295 -23.67 -2.23 -17.75
CA GLY A 295 -23.64 -1.89 -16.34
C GLY A 295 -24.70 -0.92 -15.86
N GLU A 296 -24.94 -1.02 -14.57
CA GLU A 296 -25.92 -0.24 -13.84
C GLU A 296 -25.21 0.56 -12.73
N LEU A 297 -25.63 1.81 -12.55
CA LEU A 297 -25.17 2.67 -11.47
C LEU A 297 -26.32 2.91 -10.51
N LEU A 298 -26.16 2.46 -9.27
CA LEU A 298 -27.17 2.48 -8.22
C LEU A 298 -26.75 3.40 -7.08
N ARG A 299 -27.74 4.03 -6.45
CA ARG A 299 -27.46 4.89 -5.28
C ARG A 299 -27.29 4.11 -3.98
N TYR A 300 -27.96 2.96 -3.87
CA TYR A 300 -27.97 2.14 -2.66
C TYR A 300 -27.96 0.66 -3.05
N LEU A 301 -27.32 -0.15 -2.21
CA LEU A 301 -27.40 -1.61 -2.30
C LEU A 301 -28.53 -2.09 -1.38
N ALA A 302 -29.65 -2.51 -1.96
CA ALA A 302 -30.71 -3.18 -1.20
C ALA A 302 -30.27 -4.64 -0.88
N PRO A 303 -30.70 -5.22 0.26
CA PRO A 303 -30.35 -6.60 0.63
C PRO A 303 -30.74 -7.66 -0.42
N ASP A 304 -31.83 -7.42 -1.14
CA ASP A 304 -32.40 -8.29 -2.18
C ASP A 304 -32.24 -7.69 -3.58
N GLN A 305 -31.28 -6.76 -3.76
CA GLN A 305 -31.02 -6.15 -5.05
C GLN A 305 -30.70 -7.24 -6.09
N PRO A 306 -31.45 -7.31 -7.20
CA PRO A 306 -31.18 -8.32 -8.23
C PRO A 306 -29.86 -8.02 -8.93
N ASN A 307 -29.23 -9.08 -9.47
CA ASN A 307 -28.02 -8.99 -10.31
C ASN A 307 -26.77 -8.40 -9.63
N THR A 308 -26.70 -8.35 -8.29
CA THR A 308 -25.52 -7.84 -7.56
C THR A 308 -24.53 -8.91 -7.17
N HIS A 309 -24.88 -10.21 -7.29
CA HIS A 309 -23.90 -11.28 -7.12
C HIS A 309 -22.84 -11.21 -8.23
N ALA A 310 -21.58 -11.03 -7.84
CA ALA A 310 -20.47 -10.78 -8.75
C ALA A 310 -19.27 -11.67 -8.46
N ASP A 311 -18.47 -11.96 -9.49
CA ASP A 311 -17.24 -12.74 -9.39
C ASP A 311 -16.19 -11.98 -8.57
N LEU A 312 -16.09 -10.67 -8.83
CA LEU A 312 -15.28 -9.71 -8.09
C LEU A 312 -16.18 -8.66 -7.42
N VAL A 313 -16.12 -8.58 -6.09
CA VAL A 313 -16.68 -7.45 -5.34
C VAL A 313 -15.53 -6.57 -4.89
N ILE A 314 -15.62 -5.26 -5.12
CA ILE A 314 -14.61 -4.30 -4.72
C ILE A 314 -15.24 -3.15 -3.94
N SER A 315 -14.52 -2.66 -2.93
CA SER A 315 -14.83 -1.41 -2.25
C SER A 315 -13.53 -0.63 -2.09
N ALA A 316 -13.34 0.40 -2.92
CA ALA A 316 -12.12 1.19 -2.94
C ALA A 316 -12.34 2.60 -2.37
N PHE A 317 -11.66 2.89 -1.25
CA PHE A 317 -11.66 4.19 -0.56
C PHE A 317 -13.01 4.62 0.04
N ALA A 318 -13.95 3.69 0.24
CA ALA A 318 -15.30 3.98 0.71
C ALA A 318 -15.58 3.59 2.18
N LEU A 319 -15.01 2.49 2.68
CA LEU A 319 -15.42 1.93 3.99
C LEU A 319 -15.17 2.88 5.16
N SER A 320 -14.03 3.58 5.18
CA SER A 320 -13.75 4.54 6.25
C SER A 320 -14.55 5.84 6.15
N GLU A 321 -15.28 6.07 5.05
CA GLU A 321 -16.24 7.18 4.93
C GLU A 321 -17.61 6.84 5.55
N LEU A 322 -17.88 5.56 5.82
CA LEU A 322 -19.12 5.15 6.47
C LEU A 322 -19.20 5.70 7.91
N PRO A 323 -20.40 6.14 8.35
CA PRO A 323 -20.54 6.98 9.53
C PRO A 323 -20.35 6.25 10.87
N SER A 324 -20.48 4.91 10.90
CA SER A 324 -20.38 4.13 12.14
C SER A 324 -19.78 2.74 11.91
N ASP A 325 -19.23 2.15 12.97
CA ASP A 325 -18.70 0.77 12.95
C ASP A 325 -19.81 -0.25 12.63
N ALA A 326 -21.04 -0.04 13.11
CA ALA A 326 -22.17 -0.92 12.85
C ALA A 326 -22.54 -0.93 11.35
N VAL A 327 -22.65 0.26 10.74
CA VAL A 327 -22.93 0.36 9.29
C VAL A 327 -21.80 -0.26 8.48
N ARG A 328 -20.54 -0.06 8.88
CA ARG A 328 -19.39 -0.73 8.24
C ARG A 328 -19.51 -2.25 8.28
N GLN A 329 -19.79 -2.83 9.44
CA GLN A 329 -19.91 -4.28 9.60
C GLN A 329 -21.03 -4.86 8.74
N THR A 330 -22.23 -4.29 8.81
CA THR A 330 -23.37 -4.75 7.98
C THR A 330 -23.07 -4.58 6.48
N THR A 331 -22.37 -3.52 6.09
CA THR A 331 -21.94 -3.33 4.70
C THR A 331 -20.95 -4.41 4.27
N VAL A 332 -19.92 -4.69 5.06
CA VAL A 332 -18.93 -5.73 4.77
C VAL A 332 -19.58 -7.11 4.65
N GLU A 333 -20.54 -7.43 5.52
CA GLU A 333 -21.32 -8.68 5.43
C GLU A 333 -22.12 -8.75 4.12
N MET A 334 -22.81 -7.67 3.75
CA MET A 334 -23.58 -7.57 2.52
C MET A 334 -22.69 -7.70 1.26
N LEU A 335 -21.51 -7.07 1.26
CA LEU A 335 -20.53 -7.20 0.17
C LEU A 335 -20.03 -8.64 0.05
N TRP A 336 -19.73 -9.29 1.18
CA TRP A 336 -19.32 -10.69 1.18
C TRP A 336 -20.43 -11.61 0.66
N ASN A 337 -21.68 -11.41 1.06
CA ASN A 337 -22.83 -12.19 0.59
C ASN A 337 -23.05 -12.06 -0.93
N ASN A 338 -22.70 -10.91 -1.51
CA ASN A 338 -22.73 -10.68 -2.95
C ASN A 338 -21.46 -11.16 -3.68
N THR A 339 -20.44 -11.61 -2.96
CA THR A 339 -19.18 -12.12 -3.54
C THR A 339 -19.34 -13.58 -3.94
N ARG A 340 -19.11 -13.92 -5.23
CA ARG A 340 -19.05 -15.32 -5.70
C ARG A 340 -17.66 -15.94 -5.53
N ASP A 341 -16.58 -15.20 -5.79
CA ASP A 341 -15.21 -15.71 -5.65
C ASP A 341 -14.34 -14.79 -4.80
N THR A 342 -14.12 -13.53 -5.20
CA THR A 342 -13.14 -12.66 -4.54
C THR A 342 -13.71 -11.29 -4.12
N LEU A 343 -13.41 -10.88 -2.89
CA LEU A 343 -13.70 -9.57 -2.30
C LEU A 343 -12.40 -8.78 -2.10
N VAL A 344 -12.34 -7.56 -2.64
CA VAL A 344 -11.20 -6.64 -2.50
C VAL A 344 -11.65 -5.40 -1.74
N LEU A 345 -11.02 -5.11 -0.59
CA LEU A 345 -11.23 -3.85 0.13
C LEU A 345 -9.95 -3.03 0.05
N ILE A 346 -10.06 -1.76 -0.34
CA ILE A 346 -8.95 -0.82 -0.42
C ILE A 346 -9.35 0.44 0.35
N ASP A 347 -8.45 1.01 1.12
CA ASP A 347 -8.63 2.32 1.72
C ASP A 347 -7.30 3.08 1.83
N ARG A 348 -7.35 4.30 2.36
CA ARG A 348 -6.21 5.20 2.51
C ARG A 348 -5.17 4.59 3.47
N GLY A 349 -3.89 4.84 3.21
CA GLY A 349 -2.78 4.37 4.05
C GLY A 349 -2.61 5.25 5.28
N ALA A 350 -3.63 5.27 6.14
CA ALA A 350 -3.68 6.07 7.36
C ALA A 350 -4.18 5.23 8.54
N PRO A 351 -3.90 5.61 9.80
CA PRO A 351 -4.17 4.77 10.96
C PRO A 351 -5.61 4.26 11.06
N ASN A 352 -6.61 5.15 10.95
CA ASN A 352 -8.01 4.74 11.09
C ASN A 352 -8.53 3.94 9.87
N PRO A 353 -8.31 4.36 8.61
CA PRO A 353 -8.69 3.56 7.45
C PRO A 353 -8.01 2.18 7.38
N ALA A 354 -6.73 2.08 7.75
CA ALA A 354 -6.03 0.79 7.82
C ALA A 354 -6.65 -0.15 8.87
N ARG A 355 -6.99 0.40 10.05
CA ARG A 355 -7.75 -0.32 11.07
C ARG A 355 -9.10 -0.80 10.55
N VAL A 356 -9.84 0.04 9.82
CA VAL A 356 -11.15 -0.33 9.24
C VAL A 356 -11.03 -1.53 8.30
N VAL A 357 -10.01 -1.54 7.42
CA VAL A 357 -9.77 -2.65 6.49
C VAL A 357 -9.36 -3.92 7.24
N SER A 358 -8.51 -3.80 8.26
CA SER A 358 -8.08 -4.93 9.10
C SER A 358 -9.24 -5.53 9.91
N GLU A 359 -10.05 -4.69 10.57
CA GLU A 359 -11.24 -5.12 11.31
C GLU A 359 -12.29 -5.78 10.40
N ALA A 360 -12.44 -5.32 9.15
CA ALA A 360 -13.30 -5.96 8.17
C ALA A 360 -12.84 -7.39 7.84
N ARG A 361 -11.52 -7.60 7.66
CA ARG A 361 -10.95 -8.94 7.46
C ARG A 361 -11.22 -9.85 8.66
N ASP A 362 -10.92 -9.39 9.87
CA ASP A 362 -11.08 -10.20 11.08
C ASP A 362 -12.56 -10.57 11.31
N TYR A 363 -13.47 -9.64 11.01
CA TYR A 363 -14.90 -9.89 11.04
C TYR A 363 -15.34 -10.97 10.03
N LEU A 364 -14.87 -10.92 8.79
CA LEU A 364 -15.18 -11.93 7.76
C LEU A 364 -14.64 -13.32 8.11
N ILE A 365 -13.43 -13.39 8.67
CA ILE A 365 -12.82 -14.64 9.15
C ILE A 365 -13.66 -15.25 10.27
N LYS A 366 -14.10 -14.42 11.21
CA LYS A 366 -15.00 -14.84 12.29
C LYS A 366 -16.33 -15.36 11.75
N LEU A 367 -16.97 -14.61 10.86
CA LEU A 367 -18.25 -14.99 10.24
C LEU A 367 -18.14 -16.34 9.51
N ALA A 368 -17.06 -16.56 8.77
CA ALA A 368 -16.80 -17.82 8.08
C ALA A 368 -16.54 -18.98 9.05
N SER A 369 -15.80 -18.73 10.14
CA SER A 369 -15.57 -19.73 11.19
C SER A 369 -16.87 -20.16 11.86
N GLU A 370 -17.79 -19.23 12.09
CA GLU A 370 -19.11 -19.49 12.68
C GLU A 370 -20.04 -20.23 11.69
N SER A 371 -19.98 -19.91 10.40
CA SER A 371 -20.88 -20.48 9.38
C SER A 371 -20.42 -21.84 8.84
N ASN A 372 -19.12 -21.98 8.54
CA ASN A 372 -18.55 -23.15 7.86
C ASN A 372 -17.68 -24.02 8.78
N GLY A 373 -17.50 -23.60 10.04
CA GLY A 373 -16.57 -24.24 10.97
C GLY A 373 -15.10 -23.91 10.69
N THR A 374 -14.23 -24.65 11.37
CA THR A 374 -12.77 -24.53 11.21
C THR A 374 -12.19 -25.88 10.81
N VAL A 375 -11.12 -25.84 10.02
CA VAL A 375 -10.32 -27.01 9.68
C VAL A 375 -9.03 -26.96 10.49
N GLU A 376 -8.65 -28.10 11.07
CA GLU A 376 -7.36 -28.22 11.75
C GLU A 376 -6.26 -28.46 10.72
N VAL A 377 -5.32 -27.52 10.65
CA VAL A 377 -4.11 -27.64 9.82
C VAL A 377 -2.93 -27.67 10.79
N GLY A 378 -2.57 -28.91 11.19
CA GLY A 378 -1.69 -29.18 12.32
C GLY A 378 -2.24 -28.63 13.65
N SER A 379 -1.52 -27.76 14.37
CA SER A 379 -1.95 -27.16 15.64
C SER A 379 -2.77 -25.86 15.51
N MET A 380 -3.08 -25.42 14.29
CA MET A 380 -3.83 -24.19 14.03
C MET A 380 -5.24 -24.51 13.54
N LYS A 381 -6.22 -23.72 14.02
CA LYS A 381 -7.60 -23.75 13.52
C LYS A 381 -7.78 -22.65 12.49
N VAL A 382 -8.05 -23.04 11.25
CA VAL A 382 -8.20 -22.12 10.12
C VAL A 382 -9.68 -22.08 9.71
N PRO A 383 -10.28 -20.91 9.43
CA PRO A 383 -11.66 -20.83 8.95
C PRO A 383 -11.84 -21.64 7.65
N SER A 384 -12.97 -22.36 7.55
CA SER A 384 -13.33 -23.05 6.31
C SER A 384 -14.03 -22.10 5.34
N GLY A 385 -13.74 -22.24 4.05
CA GLY A 385 -14.47 -21.54 2.97
C GLY A 385 -14.10 -20.07 2.76
N ILE A 386 -13.08 -19.55 3.44
CA ILE A 386 -12.49 -18.24 3.18
C ILE A 386 -10.97 -18.29 3.40
N HIS A 387 -10.22 -17.51 2.63
CA HIS A 387 -8.81 -17.26 2.91
C HIS A 387 -8.37 -15.87 2.41
N THR A 388 -7.32 -15.33 3.02
CA THR A 388 -6.67 -14.09 2.60
C THR A 388 -5.65 -14.38 1.51
N VAL A 389 -5.82 -13.79 0.33
CA VAL A 389 -4.82 -13.85 -0.76
C VAL A 389 -3.69 -12.86 -0.48
N ALA A 390 -4.01 -11.65 -0.02
CA ALA A 390 -3.05 -10.59 0.30
C ALA A 390 -3.71 -9.54 1.22
N PRO A 391 -2.95 -8.69 1.93
CA PRO A 391 -1.48 -8.69 2.08
C PRO A 391 -0.98 -9.70 3.11
N PHE A 392 -1.87 -10.18 3.99
CA PHE A 392 -1.53 -11.11 5.07
C PHE A 392 -1.30 -12.52 4.51
N PRO A 393 -0.23 -13.21 4.93
CA PRO A 393 0.06 -14.58 4.49
C PRO A 393 -0.70 -15.66 5.28
N ASN A 394 -1.71 -15.28 6.07
CA ASN A 394 -2.50 -16.16 6.94
C ASN A 394 -3.86 -15.53 7.28
N GLU A 395 -4.66 -16.25 8.07
CA GLU A 395 -5.97 -15.87 8.61
C GLU A 395 -5.92 -15.55 10.13
N LEU A 396 -4.72 -15.31 10.69
CA LEU A 396 -4.56 -14.94 12.10
C LEU A 396 -4.84 -13.45 12.34
N ASP A 397 -4.97 -13.08 13.61
CA ASP A 397 -5.12 -11.69 14.04
C ASP A 397 -4.03 -10.79 13.43
N ASP A 398 -4.39 -9.57 13.07
CA ASP A 398 -3.42 -8.58 12.60
C ASP A 398 -2.35 -8.32 13.68
N PRO A 399 -1.06 -8.61 13.40
CA PRO A 399 -0.01 -8.45 14.40
C PRO A 399 0.26 -7.00 14.80
N THR A 400 -0.36 -6.03 14.12
CA THR A 400 -0.25 -4.61 14.44
C THR A 400 -1.33 -4.09 15.38
N ASN A 401 -2.38 -4.89 15.68
CA ASN A 401 -3.55 -4.46 16.48
C ASN A 401 -3.22 -3.84 17.85
N ASN A 402 -2.12 -4.27 18.48
CA ASN A 402 -1.68 -3.76 19.79
C ASN A 402 -0.49 -2.80 19.71
N THR A 403 -0.26 -2.22 18.53
CA THR A 403 0.90 -1.37 18.25
C THR A 403 0.44 -0.03 17.64
N PRO A 404 1.27 1.02 17.68
CA PRO A 404 0.94 2.27 17.00
C PRO A 404 1.10 2.19 15.47
N ALA A 405 1.55 1.05 14.94
CA ALA A 405 1.75 0.84 13.52
C ALA A 405 0.52 0.21 12.87
N TRP A 406 0.49 0.24 11.55
CA TRP A 406 -0.57 -0.33 10.73
C TRP A 406 0.00 -0.84 9.41
N PHE A 407 -0.68 -1.80 8.78
CA PHE A 407 -0.34 -2.24 7.44
C PHE A 407 -0.68 -1.15 6.42
N GLN A 408 0.33 -0.67 5.72
CA GLN A 408 0.17 0.27 4.61
C GLN A 408 1.18 -0.03 3.52
N PHE A 409 0.85 0.45 2.32
CA PHE A 409 1.59 0.27 1.08
C PHE A 409 1.58 1.57 0.31
N VAL A 410 2.38 1.63 -0.74
CA VAL A 410 2.61 2.84 -1.52
C VAL A 410 2.58 2.55 -3.00
N GLN A 411 1.99 3.46 -3.77
CA GLN A 411 1.97 3.42 -5.23
C GLN A 411 2.40 4.78 -5.77
N ARG A 412 3.39 4.80 -6.67
CA ARG A 412 3.77 6.02 -7.39
C ARG A 412 2.84 6.23 -8.57
N VAL A 413 2.30 7.42 -8.73
CA VAL A 413 1.38 7.78 -9.81
C VAL A 413 1.82 9.08 -10.44
N GLN A 414 1.74 9.17 -11.76
CA GLN A 414 1.94 10.43 -12.47
C GLN A 414 0.79 11.38 -12.12
N ARG A 415 1.10 12.65 -11.83
CA ARG A 415 0.13 13.74 -11.77
C ARG A 415 0.01 14.36 -13.17
N PRO A 416 -1.09 14.16 -13.91
CA PRO A 416 -1.34 14.90 -15.14
C PRO A 416 -1.41 16.41 -14.89
N THR A 417 -1.37 17.19 -15.96
CA THR A 417 -1.37 18.66 -15.88
C THR A 417 -2.59 19.21 -15.14
N PHE A 418 -3.77 18.61 -15.32
CA PHE A 418 -4.98 18.99 -14.59
C PHE A 418 -4.86 18.72 -13.09
N THR A 419 -4.33 17.57 -12.67
CA THR A 419 -4.10 17.25 -11.26
C THR A 419 -3.06 18.18 -10.64
N MET A 420 -1.98 18.49 -11.36
CA MET A 420 -0.99 19.47 -10.89
C MET A 420 -1.62 20.84 -10.67
N ARG A 421 -2.47 21.30 -11.59
CA ARG A 421 -3.21 22.57 -11.46
C ARG A 421 -4.14 22.56 -10.25
N THR A 422 -4.93 21.51 -10.04
CA THR A 422 -5.85 21.40 -8.89
C THR A 422 -5.12 21.29 -7.56
N LYS A 423 -4.02 20.52 -7.52
CA LYS A 423 -3.20 20.33 -6.31
C LYS A 423 -2.23 21.48 -6.04
N HIS A 424 -2.05 22.42 -6.99
CA HIS A 424 -0.96 23.41 -6.97
C HIS A 424 0.41 22.73 -6.80
N SER A 425 0.60 21.56 -7.43
CA SER A 425 1.85 20.81 -7.31
C SER A 425 2.90 21.26 -8.33
N LYS A 426 4.17 21.24 -7.91
CA LYS A 426 5.33 21.50 -8.77
C LYS A 426 5.95 20.22 -9.36
N SER A 427 5.56 19.06 -8.86
CA SER A 427 6.04 17.76 -9.33
C SER A 427 4.93 17.04 -10.11
N ASN A 428 5.33 16.32 -11.16
CA ASN A 428 4.45 15.50 -12.00
C ASN A 428 4.29 14.07 -11.46
N ALA A 429 4.73 13.77 -10.24
CA ALA A 429 4.59 12.46 -9.63
C ALA A 429 4.18 12.56 -8.15
N GLU A 430 3.37 11.62 -7.68
CA GLU A 430 3.03 11.45 -6.26
C GLU A 430 3.09 10.03 -5.80
N VAL A 431 3.29 9.88 -4.50
CA VAL A 431 3.13 8.60 -3.80
C VAL A 431 1.78 8.60 -3.12
N VAL A 432 0.94 7.63 -3.47
CA VAL A 432 -0.35 7.38 -2.82
C VAL A 432 -0.15 6.27 -1.80
N HIS A 433 -0.47 6.57 -0.54
CA HIS A 433 -0.46 5.58 0.55
C HIS A 433 -1.82 4.90 0.63
N TYR A 434 -1.84 3.57 0.76
CA TYR A 434 -3.05 2.78 0.84
C TYR A 434 -2.91 1.57 1.76
N SER A 435 -4.03 1.04 2.20
CA SER A 435 -4.18 -0.23 2.90
C SER A 435 -5.20 -1.06 2.15
N TYR A 436 -5.04 -2.37 2.10
CA TYR A 436 -5.94 -3.23 1.34
C TYR A 436 -5.99 -4.63 1.93
N ILE A 437 -7.03 -5.39 1.59
CA ILE A 437 -7.15 -6.83 1.78
C ILE A 437 -7.82 -7.45 0.55
N ILE A 438 -7.41 -8.67 0.23
CA ILE A 438 -7.98 -9.50 -0.82
C ILE A 438 -8.41 -10.81 -0.16
N MET A 439 -9.72 -11.04 -0.10
CA MET A 439 -10.34 -12.23 0.49
C MET A 439 -10.97 -13.06 -0.60
N ARG A 440 -10.72 -14.36 -0.61
CA ARG A 440 -11.25 -15.28 -1.61
C ARG A 440 -12.03 -16.40 -0.95
N ARG A 441 -13.11 -16.85 -1.60
CA ARG A 441 -13.88 -18.01 -1.17
C ARG A 441 -13.10 -19.30 -1.36
N GLY A 442 -13.46 -20.31 -0.57
CA GLY A 442 -12.84 -21.62 -0.62
C GLY A 442 -11.55 -21.72 0.20
N PRO A 443 -10.94 -22.90 0.24
CA PRO A 443 -9.77 -23.17 1.05
C PRO A 443 -8.52 -22.47 0.48
N ARG A 444 -7.59 -22.11 1.37
CA ARG A 444 -6.25 -21.69 0.98
C ARG A 444 -5.58 -22.83 0.19
N PRO A 445 -4.92 -22.55 -0.95
CA PRO A 445 -4.17 -23.57 -1.69
C PRO A 445 -3.10 -24.21 -0.79
N PRO A 446 -2.93 -25.54 -0.80
CA PRO A 446 -1.97 -26.22 0.06
C PRO A 446 -0.52 -25.85 -0.29
N ASP A 447 0.36 -25.87 0.70
CA ASP A 447 1.78 -25.59 0.51
C ASP A 447 2.43 -26.71 -0.32
N SER A 448 2.96 -26.37 -1.49
CA SER A 448 3.62 -27.33 -2.38
C SER A 448 4.99 -27.79 -1.88
N ARG A 449 5.51 -27.21 -0.78
CA ARG A 449 6.84 -27.51 -0.25
C ARG A 449 6.91 -28.72 0.70
N GLY A 450 5.78 -29.36 1.01
CA GLY A 450 5.75 -30.62 1.77
C GLY A 450 6.15 -30.54 3.25
N TYR A 451 6.24 -29.34 3.85
CA TYR A 451 6.69 -29.13 5.25
C TYR A 451 5.64 -29.44 6.33
N LEU A 452 4.50 -30.04 5.98
CA LEU A 452 3.31 -30.11 6.83
C LEU A 452 3.05 -31.50 7.42
N ASP A 453 4.08 -32.15 8.00
CA ASP A 453 3.88 -33.39 8.78
C ASP A 453 4.28 -33.31 10.26
N SER A 454 4.74 -32.17 10.79
CA SER A 454 4.91 -32.06 12.27
C SER A 454 4.99 -30.67 12.90
N THR A 455 5.05 -29.56 12.15
CA THR A 455 4.85 -28.22 12.73
C THR A 455 4.17 -27.31 11.70
N PRO A 456 2.98 -26.78 11.95
CA PRO A 456 2.27 -25.99 10.97
C PRO A 456 2.85 -24.58 11.03
N TYR A 457 3.27 -24.08 9.88
CA TYR A 457 3.52 -22.66 9.66
C TYR A 457 4.71 -22.01 10.34
N SER A 458 5.47 -22.69 11.22
CA SER A 458 6.65 -22.03 11.76
C SER A 458 7.75 -21.92 10.71
N TYR A 459 8.12 -20.69 10.35
CA TYR A 459 9.39 -20.40 9.66
C TYR A 459 10.60 -21.00 10.45
N VAL A 460 10.41 -21.26 11.75
CA VAL A 460 11.33 -21.97 12.66
C VAL A 460 11.63 -23.41 12.22
N SER A 461 10.66 -24.16 11.69
CA SER A 461 10.86 -25.53 11.20
C SER A 461 11.88 -25.63 10.05
N VAL A 462 12.00 -24.57 9.25
CA VAL A 462 12.98 -24.50 8.16
C VAL A 462 14.40 -24.29 8.71
N LYS A 463 14.57 -23.61 9.86
CA LYS A 463 15.87 -23.53 10.55
C LYS A 463 16.29 -24.88 11.14
N GLU A 464 15.34 -25.67 11.62
CA GLU A 464 15.62 -27.02 12.13
C GLU A 464 15.97 -27.97 10.98
N ALA A 465 15.30 -27.84 9.82
CA ALA A 465 15.65 -28.55 8.60
C ALA A 465 17.05 -28.19 8.03
N GLN A 466 17.56 -26.97 8.29
CA GLN A 466 18.94 -26.58 7.91
C GLN A 466 20.04 -27.33 8.69
N ASN A 467 19.70 -28.07 9.74
CA ASN A 467 20.63 -28.97 10.41
C ASN A 467 20.78 -30.34 9.70
N GLU A 468 20.00 -30.60 8.62
CA GLU A 468 20.20 -31.73 7.70
C GLU A 468 20.43 -31.22 6.27
N PRO A 469 21.70 -31.07 5.81
CA PRO A 469 22.00 -30.27 4.61
C PRO A 469 21.60 -30.88 3.26
N GLU A 470 20.98 -32.08 3.20
CA GLU A 470 21.18 -32.93 2.01
C GLU A 470 19.96 -33.70 1.47
N LYS A 471 18.71 -33.26 1.70
CA LYS A 471 17.55 -34.04 1.21
C LYS A 471 16.60 -33.42 0.19
N TYR A 472 16.54 -32.12 0.00
CA TYR A 472 15.58 -31.53 -0.96
C TYR A 472 16.05 -30.21 -1.58
N LEU A 473 17.19 -30.24 -2.27
CA LEU A 473 17.41 -29.29 -3.36
C LEU A 473 17.04 -30.04 -4.65
N PRO A 474 15.87 -29.76 -5.28
CA PRO A 474 15.66 -30.19 -6.65
C PRO A 474 16.82 -29.63 -7.47
N ASP A 475 17.37 -30.47 -8.35
CA ASP A 475 18.41 -30.14 -9.33
C ASP A 475 18.29 -28.68 -9.76
N GLY A 476 19.29 -27.84 -9.41
CA GLY A 476 19.27 -26.37 -9.49
C GLY A 476 19.20 -25.82 -10.93
N THR A 477 18.73 -26.64 -11.87
CA THR A 477 18.63 -26.43 -13.30
C THR A 477 17.19 -26.23 -13.78
N GLN A 478 16.15 -26.57 -13.01
CA GLN A 478 14.75 -26.36 -13.43
C GLN A 478 14.15 -25.06 -12.85
N ARG A 479 13.82 -24.11 -13.74
CA ARG A 479 13.02 -22.92 -13.38
C ARG A 479 11.63 -23.34 -12.90
N LYS A 480 11.17 -22.74 -11.80
CA LYS A 480 9.80 -22.93 -11.31
C LYS A 480 8.81 -22.40 -12.33
N THR A 481 7.71 -23.13 -12.52
CA THR A 481 6.60 -22.65 -13.33
C THR A 481 5.86 -21.52 -12.60
N PHE A 482 5.19 -20.65 -13.34
CA PHE A 482 4.41 -19.56 -12.75
C PHE A 482 3.35 -20.07 -11.75
N ALA A 483 2.69 -21.19 -12.05
CA ALA A 483 1.71 -21.81 -11.16
C ALA A 483 2.33 -22.33 -9.85
N GLN A 484 3.58 -22.80 -9.88
CA GLN A 484 4.30 -23.17 -8.66
C GLN A 484 4.63 -21.93 -7.81
N LEU A 485 5.12 -20.86 -8.44
CA LEU A 485 5.40 -19.59 -7.76
C LEU A 485 4.13 -19.02 -7.10
N ALA A 486 3.01 -19.02 -7.82
CA ALA A 486 1.72 -18.54 -7.30
C ALA A 486 1.27 -19.32 -6.04
N ARG A 487 1.42 -20.65 -6.03
CA ARG A 487 1.10 -21.48 -4.86
C ARG A 487 2.04 -21.21 -3.69
N GLU A 488 3.34 -21.21 -3.92
CA GLU A 488 4.34 -20.95 -2.87
C GLU A 488 4.17 -19.55 -2.27
N ALA A 489 3.79 -18.56 -3.08
CA ALA A 489 3.66 -17.17 -2.65
C ALA A 489 2.60 -16.98 -1.55
N TYR A 490 1.58 -17.84 -1.45
CA TYR A 490 0.63 -17.84 -0.32
C TYR A 490 1.32 -17.92 1.05
N TYR A 491 2.54 -18.44 1.07
CA TYR A 491 3.32 -18.73 2.26
C TYR A 491 4.64 -17.94 2.33
N TRP A 492 4.82 -16.93 1.49
CA TRP A 492 5.96 -16.03 1.59
C TRP A 492 5.65 -14.89 2.56
N PRO A 493 6.54 -14.59 3.52
CA PRO A 493 6.39 -13.43 4.38
C PRO A 493 6.35 -12.14 3.59
N ARG A 494 5.54 -11.18 4.05
CA ARG A 494 5.44 -9.87 3.43
C ARG A 494 6.36 -8.88 4.11
N ILE A 495 7.14 -8.14 3.34
CA ILE A 495 7.94 -7.02 3.83
C ILE A 495 7.00 -5.87 4.19
N ILE A 496 6.97 -5.51 5.47
CA ILE A 496 6.05 -4.48 6.01
C ILE A 496 6.71 -3.12 6.22
N MET A 497 8.02 -3.01 5.96
CA MET A 497 8.77 -1.75 6.01
C MET A 497 9.85 -1.70 4.95
N GLN A 498 10.32 -0.50 4.60
CA GLN A 498 11.44 -0.36 3.68
C GLN A 498 12.69 -1.09 4.20
N PRO A 499 13.27 -2.02 3.41
CA PRO A 499 14.50 -2.70 3.77
C PRO A 499 15.66 -1.75 4.10
N ILE A 500 16.28 -1.95 5.27
CA ILE A 500 17.46 -1.20 5.70
C ILE A 500 18.69 -1.81 5.06
N LYS A 501 19.26 -1.05 4.15
CA LYS A 501 20.23 -1.47 3.17
C LYS A 501 21.65 -1.05 3.58
N ARG A 502 22.46 -1.93 4.20
CA ARG A 502 23.83 -1.64 4.66
C ARG A 502 24.91 -2.38 3.86
N LYS A 503 26.19 -2.06 4.11
CA LYS A 503 27.34 -2.76 3.50
C LYS A 503 27.40 -4.18 4.07
N GLY A 504 27.36 -5.19 3.20
CA GLY A 504 27.47 -6.61 3.57
C GLY A 504 26.23 -7.24 4.22
N HIS A 505 25.21 -6.46 4.59
CA HIS A 505 23.95 -6.99 5.12
C HIS A 505 22.73 -6.11 4.80
N VAL A 506 21.56 -6.72 4.77
CA VAL A 506 20.24 -6.07 4.65
C VAL A 506 19.38 -6.52 5.81
N VAL A 507 18.65 -5.59 6.41
CA VAL A 507 17.68 -5.85 7.48
C VAL A 507 16.28 -5.54 6.96
N THR A 508 15.35 -6.46 7.12
CA THR A 508 13.95 -6.32 6.72
C THR A 508 13.04 -6.62 7.90
N ASP A 509 11.94 -5.88 8.03
CA ASP A 509 10.86 -6.24 8.95
C ASP A 509 9.74 -6.89 8.11
N VAL A 510 9.32 -8.10 8.48
CA VAL A 510 8.35 -8.91 7.73
C VAL A 510 7.18 -9.34 8.61
N CYS A 511 6.00 -9.47 8.00
CA CYS A 511 4.88 -10.22 8.57
C CYS A 511 5.01 -11.67 8.09
N THR A 512 5.22 -12.57 9.03
CA THR A 512 5.39 -13.99 8.76
C THR A 512 4.05 -14.70 8.66
N VAL A 513 4.12 -15.89 8.08
CA VAL A 513 3.01 -16.83 7.98
C VAL A 513 2.43 -17.20 9.36
N ASP A 514 3.24 -17.15 10.43
CA ASP A 514 2.83 -17.37 11.84
C ASP A 514 2.03 -16.22 12.46
N GLY A 515 1.72 -15.16 11.70
CA GLY A 515 1.01 -13.99 12.23
C GLY A 515 1.89 -13.16 13.17
N LYS A 516 3.21 -13.18 12.96
CA LYS A 516 4.18 -12.44 13.77
C LYS A 516 4.90 -11.40 12.94
N ILE A 517 5.40 -10.36 13.60
CA ILE A 517 6.33 -9.41 13.01
C ILE A 517 7.74 -9.82 13.40
N GLU A 518 8.57 -10.12 12.42
CA GLU A 518 9.95 -10.51 12.62
C GLU A 518 10.91 -9.56 11.92
N ARG A 519 12.07 -9.34 12.55
CA ARG A 519 13.21 -8.66 11.95
C ARG A 519 14.20 -9.67 11.40
N TRP A 520 14.32 -9.69 10.10
CA TRP A 520 15.15 -10.58 9.32
C TRP A 520 16.44 -9.90 8.89
N THR A 521 17.57 -10.60 8.99
CA THR A 521 18.87 -10.10 8.48
C THR A 521 19.47 -11.06 7.47
N PHE A 522 19.78 -10.53 6.30
CA PHE A 522 20.46 -11.23 5.20
C PHE A 522 21.88 -10.71 5.08
N THR A 523 22.88 -11.60 5.08
CA THR A 523 24.30 -11.20 5.00
C THR A 523 24.96 -11.83 3.79
N LYS A 524 25.84 -11.07 3.11
CA LYS A 524 26.56 -11.51 1.90
C LYS A 524 27.35 -12.82 2.09
N THR A 525 27.83 -13.07 3.31
CA THR A 525 28.67 -14.24 3.65
C THR A 525 27.87 -15.50 3.97
N HIS A 526 26.58 -15.39 4.29
CA HIS A 526 25.74 -16.54 4.64
C HIS A 526 25.04 -17.09 3.41
N ASP A 527 24.38 -16.21 2.65
CA ASP A 527 23.74 -16.55 1.39
C ASP A 527 23.90 -15.36 0.44
N LYS A 528 24.70 -15.57 -0.63
CA LYS A 528 24.98 -14.54 -1.63
C LYS A 528 23.73 -14.19 -2.44
N GLN A 529 22.87 -15.17 -2.74
CA GLN A 529 21.66 -14.98 -3.54
C GLN A 529 20.59 -14.23 -2.73
N ALA A 530 20.24 -14.73 -1.54
CA ALA A 530 19.28 -14.06 -0.65
C ALA A 530 19.72 -12.63 -0.30
N TYR A 531 21.03 -12.40 -0.09
CA TYR A 531 21.55 -11.05 0.12
C TYR A 531 21.35 -10.13 -1.08
N ARG A 532 21.65 -10.59 -2.31
CA ARG A 532 21.47 -9.78 -3.53
C ARG A 532 19.99 -9.51 -3.81
N ASP A 533 19.12 -10.46 -3.53
CA ASP A 533 17.68 -10.28 -3.68
C ASP A 533 17.11 -9.34 -2.62
N ALA A 534 17.51 -9.48 -1.34
CA ALA A 534 17.12 -8.54 -0.28
C ALA A 534 17.59 -7.10 -0.57
N ARG A 535 18.73 -6.94 -1.28
CA ARG A 535 19.23 -5.64 -1.72
C ARG A 535 18.31 -4.98 -2.75
N LYS A 536 17.60 -5.77 -3.56
CA LYS A 536 16.62 -5.31 -4.56
C LYS A 536 15.20 -5.19 -4.02
N ALA A 537 14.88 -5.91 -2.93
CA ALA A 537 13.57 -5.85 -2.29
C ALA A 537 13.19 -4.43 -1.82
N SER A 538 11.88 -4.19 -1.80
CA SER A 538 11.22 -2.94 -1.42
C SER A 538 10.07 -3.21 -0.45
N TRP A 539 9.55 -2.13 0.14
CA TRP A 539 8.37 -2.21 0.99
C TRP A 539 7.18 -2.81 0.24
N GLY A 540 6.57 -3.83 0.83
CA GLY A 540 5.38 -4.50 0.32
C GLY A 540 5.68 -5.79 -0.41
N ASP A 541 6.92 -6.03 -0.84
CA ASP A 541 7.28 -7.25 -1.55
C ASP A 541 7.08 -8.50 -0.68
N LEU A 542 6.69 -9.60 -1.31
CA LEU A 542 6.79 -10.93 -0.73
C LEU A 542 8.24 -11.40 -0.82
N PHE A 543 8.73 -12.04 0.23
CA PHE A 543 10.13 -12.42 0.30
C PHE A 543 10.30 -13.92 0.59
N PRO A 544 10.78 -14.71 -0.39
CA PRO A 544 10.84 -16.18 -0.31
C PRO A 544 12.05 -16.71 0.46
N HIS A 545 13.10 -15.89 0.61
CA HIS A 545 14.40 -16.34 1.11
C HIS A 545 14.48 -16.36 2.63
N LEU A 546 15.28 -17.28 3.13
CA LEU A 546 15.51 -17.47 4.54
C LEU A 546 16.57 -16.49 5.10
N PRO A 547 16.30 -15.67 6.13
CA PRO A 547 17.34 -14.91 6.83
C PRO A 547 18.39 -15.77 7.53
N LYS A 548 19.58 -15.19 7.68
CA LYS A 548 20.60 -15.67 8.63
C LYS A 548 20.12 -15.58 10.08
N THR A 549 19.48 -14.47 10.43
CA THR A 549 18.95 -14.24 11.78
C THR A 549 17.54 -13.67 11.70
N SER A 550 16.65 -14.18 12.55
CA SER A 550 15.30 -13.66 12.74
C SER A 550 15.10 -13.34 14.23
N ILE A 551 14.47 -12.20 14.52
CA ILE A 551 14.12 -11.75 15.86
C ILE A 551 12.66 -11.29 15.84
N GLU A 552 11.81 -11.92 16.64
CA GLU A 552 10.41 -11.50 16.83
C GLU A 552 10.34 -10.11 17.48
N ARG A 553 9.47 -9.24 16.99
CA ARG A 553 9.27 -7.88 17.50
C ARG A 553 7.92 -7.77 18.20
N SER A 554 7.96 -7.68 19.53
CA SER A 554 6.75 -7.46 20.35
C SER A 554 6.20 -6.03 20.27
N HIS A 555 7.03 -5.06 19.88
CA HIS A 555 6.64 -3.65 19.75
C HIS A 555 7.03 -3.12 18.37
N PHE A 556 6.02 -2.94 17.53
CA PHE A 556 6.16 -2.39 16.18
C PHE A 556 5.73 -0.92 16.18
N THR A 557 6.69 0.00 16.24
CA THR A 557 6.43 1.43 16.06
C THR A 557 6.50 1.76 14.57
N PRO A 558 5.53 2.51 14.00
CA PRO A 558 5.67 2.98 12.64
C PRO A 558 6.93 3.84 12.59
N VAL A 559 7.72 3.71 11.54
CA VAL A 559 8.78 4.68 11.27
C VAL A 559 8.04 5.95 10.87
N GLU A 560 7.86 6.85 11.82
CA GLU A 560 7.45 8.21 11.50
C GLU A 560 8.45 8.73 10.46
N GLY A 561 7.94 9.20 9.32
CA GLY A 561 8.77 9.90 8.36
C GLY A 561 9.49 11.04 9.07
N PRO A 562 10.71 11.41 8.64
CA PRO A 562 11.45 12.47 9.29
C PRO A 562 10.59 13.73 9.35
N THR A 563 10.53 14.33 10.54
CA THR A 563 9.86 15.61 10.76
C THR A 563 10.37 16.67 9.78
N PRO A 564 9.61 17.75 9.50
CA PRO A 564 10.08 18.83 8.63
C PRO A 564 11.44 19.42 9.05
N GLU A 565 11.78 19.35 10.34
CA GLU A 565 13.08 19.77 10.87
C GLU A 565 14.19 18.73 10.62
N GLU A 566 13.89 17.44 10.73
CA GLU A 566 14.82 16.36 10.38
C GLU A 566 15.08 16.29 8.88
N LEU A 567 14.05 16.47 8.05
CA LEU A 567 14.18 16.63 6.60
C LEU A 567 15.12 17.78 6.26
N LYS A 568 15.02 18.92 6.95
CA LYS A 568 15.91 20.07 6.78
C LYS A 568 17.37 19.75 7.15
N LYS A 569 17.60 18.90 8.15
CA LYS A 569 18.93 18.47 8.63
C LYS A 569 19.58 17.36 7.78
N MET A 570 18.79 16.63 6.99
CA MET A 570 19.29 15.55 6.13
C MET A 570 20.09 16.06 4.93
N ASN A 571 21.22 15.41 4.65
CA ASN A 571 22.02 15.71 3.47
C ASN A 571 21.36 15.21 2.17
N ARG A 572 21.83 15.67 1.01
CA ARG A 572 21.23 15.34 -0.29
C ARG A 572 21.17 13.83 -0.55
N LYS A 573 22.12 13.03 -0.07
CA LYS A 573 22.16 11.57 -0.23
C LYS A 573 21.19 10.85 0.70
N GLN A 574 21.01 11.34 1.93
CA GLN A 574 20.02 10.86 2.90
C GLN A 574 18.59 11.21 2.47
N ARG A 575 18.40 12.43 1.96
CA ARG A 575 17.17 12.81 1.28
C ARG A 575 16.92 11.90 0.09
N ARG A 576 17.93 11.66 -0.77
CA ARG A 576 17.83 10.74 -1.92
C ARG A 576 17.44 9.31 -1.54
N SER A 577 17.95 8.75 -0.44
CA SER A 577 17.52 7.40 0.00
C SER A 577 16.13 7.36 0.62
N LEU A 578 15.64 8.49 1.15
CA LEU A 578 14.23 8.69 1.54
C LEU A 578 13.36 9.09 0.34
N MET A 579 14.00 9.49 -0.76
CA MET A 579 13.46 9.96 -2.03
C MET A 579 13.80 8.98 -3.17
N ASP A 580 14.12 7.70 -2.88
CA ASP A 580 14.01 6.63 -3.90
C ASP A 580 12.52 6.43 -4.29
N PHE A 581 11.63 7.23 -3.69
CA PHE A 581 10.26 7.55 -4.08
C PHE A 581 10.12 8.72 -5.09
N ASP A 582 11.18 9.47 -5.40
CA ASP A 582 11.15 10.71 -6.21
C ASP A 582 12.11 10.74 -7.41
N ASP A 583 13.08 9.80 -7.55
CA ASP A 583 13.84 9.61 -8.80
C ASP A 583 13.16 8.60 -9.73
#